data_AF-A0AAF0SA62-F1
#
_entry.id   AF-A0AAF0SA62-F1
#
_cell.length_a   1.000
_cell.length_b   1.000
_cell.length_c   1.000
_cell.angle_alpha   90.00
_cell.angle_beta   90.00
_cell.angle_gamma   90.00
#
_symmetry.space_group_name_H-M   'P 1'
#
loop_
_entity.id
_entity.type
_entity.pdbx_description
1 polymer ?
#
loop_
_entity_poly.entity_id
_entity_poly.type
_entity_poly.pdbx_seq_one_letter_code
_entity_poly.pdbx_strand_id
1 'polypeptide(L)'
;MNHLRIDLDKCVGCGKCAKMCLEHNIVIEDRKAKEVGTKCLECSHCVSSCPKGAIELIPHVNGEGGFFASIKQDKMFDGSMINDRDLDELISAMDHGKKDKYQIFVLQGDNLNRFMDTVCDVVKDREGDFPIVREWSQWRAENNVLQPNRSLWEGQQMLFICADGPENALNASRRMIAKGLELGIRGFHSNVTMAAYKADKARIIAFFPHATKELQMAYVIGHARRLVEPVFKPMSKLKGLLDRI
;
A
#
# COMPACT_ATOMS: atom_id res chain seq x y z
N MET A 1 13.99 -11.94 -13.52
CA MET A 1 12.54 -12.17 -13.72
C MET A 1 11.85 -10.83 -13.69
N ASN A 2 10.81 -10.66 -14.50
CA ASN A 2 10.03 -9.42 -14.54
C ASN A 2 8.82 -9.57 -13.60
N HIS A 3 8.61 -8.57 -12.76
CA HIS A 3 7.49 -8.47 -11.83
C HIS A 3 6.38 -7.59 -12.41
N LEU A 4 6.64 -6.88 -13.50
CA LEU A 4 5.72 -5.93 -14.10
C LEU A 4 5.38 -6.34 -15.53
N ARG A 5 4.09 -6.27 -15.85
CA ARG A 5 3.63 -6.21 -17.23
C ARG A 5 3.32 -4.76 -17.58
N ILE A 6 3.97 -4.24 -18.61
CA ILE A 6 3.76 -2.87 -19.08
C ILE A 6 3.10 -2.92 -20.46
N ASP A 7 1.89 -2.34 -20.56
CA ASP A 7 1.18 -2.11 -21.81
C ASP A 7 1.81 -0.92 -22.53
N LEU A 8 2.63 -1.20 -23.54
CA LEU A 8 3.35 -0.17 -24.28
C LEU A 8 2.42 0.73 -25.10
N ASP A 9 1.23 0.29 -25.47
CA ASP A 9 0.28 1.10 -26.22
C ASP A 9 -0.37 2.15 -25.31
N LYS A 10 -0.69 1.79 -24.07
CA LYS A 10 -1.19 2.71 -23.05
C LYS A 10 -0.10 3.61 -22.45
N CYS A 11 1.14 3.14 -22.42
CA CYS A 11 2.23 3.86 -21.79
C CYS A 11 2.59 5.14 -22.56
N VAL A 12 2.43 6.30 -21.91
CA VAL A 12 2.75 7.62 -22.50
C VAL A 12 4.13 8.13 -22.10
N GLY A 13 4.98 7.28 -21.49
CA GLY A 13 6.35 7.67 -21.13
C GLY A 13 6.47 8.74 -20.06
N CYS A 14 5.42 9.00 -19.28
CA CYS A 14 5.37 10.13 -18.35
C CYS A 14 6.36 10.08 -17.16
N GLY A 15 7.09 8.97 -16.98
CA GLY A 15 8.12 8.87 -15.94
C GLY A 15 7.61 8.66 -14.52
N LYS A 16 6.32 8.83 -14.21
CA LYS A 16 5.81 8.69 -12.83
C LYS A 16 6.14 7.34 -12.20
N CYS A 17 5.96 6.24 -12.92
CA CYS A 17 6.28 4.90 -12.40
C CYS A 17 7.78 4.74 -12.09
N ALA A 18 8.66 5.20 -12.98
CA ALA A 18 10.11 5.22 -12.77
C ALA A 18 10.49 6.08 -11.58
N LYS A 19 9.91 7.28 -11.51
CA LYS A 19 10.07 8.21 -10.40
C LYS A 19 9.59 7.59 -9.10
N MET A 20 8.51 6.82 -9.08
CA MET A 20 7.89 6.26 -7.87
C MET A 20 8.47 4.89 -7.46
N CYS A 21 9.32 4.29 -8.28
CA CYS A 21 9.88 2.97 -8.05
C CYS A 21 11.05 3.05 -7.05
N LEU A 22 10.87 2.45 -5.88
CA LEU A 22 11.80 2.55 -4.76
C LEU A 22 13.16 1.89 -5.04
N GLU A 23 13.16 0.87 -5.89
CA GLU A 23 14.36 0.10 -6.28
C GLU A 23 14.90 0.56 -7.63
N HIS A 24 14.39 1.67 -8.16
CA HIS A 24 14.68 2.16 -9.50
C HIS A 24 14.55 1.07 -10.57
N ASN A 25 13.64 0.13 -10.32
CA ASN A 25 13.41 -1.05 -11.13
C ASN A 25 12.75 -0.72 -12.47
N ILE A 26 12.32 0.52 -12.67
CA ILE A 26 11.65 1.00 -13.87
C ILE A 26 12.42 2.21 -14.40
N VAL A 27 12.76 2.19 -15.68
CA VAL A 27 13.29 3.34 -16.42
C VAL A 27 12.34 3.76 -17.52
N ILE A 28 12.55 4.95 -18.09
CA ILE A 28 11.91 5.36 -19.33
C ILE A 28 12.94 5.23 -20.46
N GLU A 29 12.74 4.27 -21.35
CA GLU A 29 13.49 4.09 -22.60
C GLU A 29 12.54 4.24 -23.78
N ASP A 30 12.96 4.93 -24.84
CA ASP A 30 12.16 5.14 -26.04
C ASP A 30 10.74 5.69 -25.77
N ARG A 31 10.63 6.57 -24.77
CA ARG A 31 9.38 7.14 -24.27
C ARG A 31 8.41 6.09 -23.71
N LYS A 32 8.90 4.95 -23.24
CA LYS A 32 8.12 3.89 -22.62
C LYS A 32 8.76 3.44 -21.31
N ALA A 33 7.89 3.08 -20.36
CA ALA A 33 8.34 2.47 -19.12
C ALA A 33 8.85 1.06 -19.41
N LYS A 34 9.97 0.70 -18.80
CA LYS A 34 10.61 -0.61 -18.92
C LYS A 34 11.10 -1.06 -17.56
N GLU A 35 10.77 -2.29 -17.17
CA GLU A 35 11.37 -2.92 -16.00
C GLU A 35 12.80 -3.35 -16.34
N VAL A 36 13.78 -2.98 -15.51
CA VAL A 36 15.22 -3.18 -15.78
C VAL A 36 15.98 -3.94 -14.71
N GLY A 37 15.36 -4.22 -13.56
CA GLY A 37 16.01 -4.94 -12.47
C GLY A 37 15.18 -6.11 -11.95
N THR A 38 15.73 -6.77 -10.94
CA THR A 38 15.11 -7.94 -10.29
C THR A 38 14.71 -7.67 -8.85
N LYS A 39 14.83 -6.42 -8.38
CA LYS A 39 14.59 -6.04 -6.98
C LYS A 39 13.18 -5.50 -6.75
N CYS A 40 12.18 -5.92 -7.52
CA CYS A 40 10.83 -5.41 -7.28
C CYS A 40 10.35 -5.81 -5.89
N LEU A 41 9.92 -4.85 -5.08
CA LEU A 41 9.35 -5.10 -3.75
C LEU A 41 7.85 -5.44 -3.78
N GLU A 42 7.27 -5.55 -4.98
CA GLU A 42 5.83 -5.80 -5.17
C GLU A 42 4.91 -4.77 -4.48
N CYS A 43 5.41 -3.57 -4.18
CA CYS A 43 4.70 -2.54 -3.43
C CYS A 43 3.54 -1.86 -4.19
N SER A 44 3.37 -2.16 -5.48
CA SER A 44 2.32 -1.62 -6.36
C SER A 44 2.31 -0.09 -6.57
N HIS A 45 3.31 0.65 -6.10
CA HIS A 45 3.38 2.12 -6.31
C HIS A 45 3.38 2.52 -7.79
N CYS A 46 4.05 1.75 -8.65
CA CYS A 46 4.09 1.99 -10.09
C CYS A 46 2.73 1.80 -10.76
N VAL A 47 1.94 0.83 -10.29
CA VAL A 47 0.56 0.59 -10.73
C VAL A 47 -0.32 1.77 -10.34
N SER A 48 -0.29 2.16 -9.06
CA SER A 48 -1.11 3.25 -8.52
C SER A 48 -0.77 4.63 -9.12
N SER A 49 0.51 4.89 -9.41
CA SER A 49 0.95 6.18 -9.96
C SER A 49 0.79 6.31 -11.47
N CYS A 50 0.54 5.22 -12.20
CA CYS A 50 0.47 5.25 -13.66
C CYS A 50 -0.85 5.90 -14.14
N PRO A 51 -0.80 7.11 -14.76
CA PRO A 51 -2.02 7.85 -15.09
C PRO A 51 -2.83 7.24 -16.25
N LYS A 52 -2.30 6.20 -16.88
CA LYS A 52 -2.90 5.49 -18.03
C LYS A 52 -3.23 4.02 -17.72
N GLY A 53 -3.01 3.57 -16.48
CA GLY A 53 -3.22 2.16 -16.13
C GLY A 53 -2.41 1.20 -16.99
N ALA A 54 -1.20 1.61 -17.38
CA ALA A 54 -0.35 0.88 -18.31
C ALA A 54 0.53 -0.18 -17.63
N ILE A 55 0.43 -0.34 -16.30
CA ILE A 55 1.32 -1.21 -15.52
C ILE A 55 0.46 -2.14 -14.68
N GLU A 56 0.76 -3.43 -14.75
CA GLU A 56 0.19 -4.49 -13.92
C GLU A 56 1.33 -5.17 -13.15
N LEU A 57 1.10 -5.54 -11.90
CA LEU A 57 2.01 -6.35 -11.10
C LEU A 57 1.73 -7.84 -11.37
N ILE A 58 2.78 -8.61 -11.67
CA ILE A 58 2.76 -10.06 -11.81
C ILE A 58 3.21 -10.63 -10.45
N PRO A 59 2.32 -11.25 -9.65
CA PRO A 59 2.69 -11.71 -8.31
C PRO A 59 3.69 -12.87 -8.39
N HIS A 60 4.84 -12.74 -7.72
CA HIS A 60 5.75 -13.85 -7.45
C HIS A 60 5.76 -14.13 -5.95
N VAL A 61 5.28 -15.31 -5.56
CA VAL A 61 5.30 -15.72 -4.15
C VAL A 61 6.72 -16.12 -3.80
N ASN A 62 7.51 -15.17 -3.30
CA ASN A 62 8.66 -15.42 -2.42
C ASN A 62 8.94 -14.13 -1.65
N GLY A 63 8.87 -14.24 -0.32
CA GLY A 63 8.80 -13.11 0.59
C GLY A 63 10.06 -12.24 0.65
N GLU A 64 9.87 -11.16 1.41
CA GLU A 64 10.84 -10.11 1.76
C GLU A 64 10.99 -9.00 0.72
N GLY A 65 10.16 -7.96 0.85
CA GLY A 65 10.26 -6.76 0.03
C GLY A 65 9.79 -5.52 0.78
N GLY A 66 10.70 -4.84 1.47
CA GLY A 66 10.47 -3.49 1.98
C GLY A 66 11.75 -2.69 1.93
N PHE A 67 11.76 -1.59 1.18
CA PHE A 67 12.59 -0.42 1.43
C PHE A 67 12.16 0.84 0.61
N PHE A 68 12.11 2.02 1.23
CA PHE A 68 11.58 3.30 0.72
C PHE A 68 12.66 4.25 0.17
N ALA A 69 12.55 4.71 -1.08
CA ALA A 69 13.41 5.77 -1.65
C ALA A 69 12.70 7.13 -1.76
N SER A 70 13.51 8.20 -1.75
CA SER A 70 13.13 9.62 -1.72
C SER A 70 12.48 10.07 -3.02
N ILE A 71 11.16 10.16 -3.02
CA ILE A 71 10.43 10.63 -4.18
C ILE A 71 9.49 11.73 -3.72
N LYS A 72 9.78 12.96 -4.18
CA LYS A 72 8.90 14.12 -4.03
C LYS A 72 7.48 13.70 -4.42
N GLN A 73 6.62 13.63 -3.40
CA GLN A 73 5.41 12.82 -3.39
C GLN A 73 4.40 13.34 -4.40
N ASP A 74 4.07 12.48 -5.36
CA ASP A 74 2.94 12.68 -6.24
C ASP A 74 1.69 12.23 -5.47
N LYS A 75 0.80 13.18 -5.18
CA LYS A 75 -0.47 13.00 -4.45
C LYS A 75 -1.30 11.82 -4.99
N MET A 76 -1.64 10.84 -4.15
CA MET A 76 -2.42 9.64 -4.54
C MET A 76 -3.90 9.75 -4.23
N PHE A 77 -4.22 10.23 -3.03
CA PHE A 77 -5.60 10.48 -2.62
C PHE A 77 -5.99 11.92 -2.88
N ASP A 78 -7.28 12.22 -2.97
CA ASP A 78 -7.76 13.60 -3.11
C ASP A 78 -7.71 14.40 -1.80
N GLY A 79 -7.36 13.73 -0.69
CA GLY A 79 -7.28 14.29 0.66
C GLY A 79 -8.55 14.15 1.48
N SER A 80 -9.63 13.61 0.90
CA SER A 80 -10.87 13.35 1.60
C SER A 80 -10.85 12.00 2.33
N MET A 81 -11.59 11.93 3.44
CA MET A 81 -11.92 10.66 4.10
C MET A 81 -13.00 9.93 3.31
N ILE A 82 -12.89 8.62 3.29
CA ILE A 82 -13.95 7.70 2.89
C ILE A 82 -15.08 7.82 3.91
N ASN A 83 -16.32 7.87 3.42
CA ASN A 83 -17.51 7.94 4.26
C ASN A 83 -17.79 6.60 4.97
N ASP A 84 -18.58 6.65 6.05
CA ASP A 84 -18.85 5.46 6.89
C ASP A 84 -19.49 4.32 6.12
N ARG A 85 -20.38 4.61 5.16
CA ARG A 85 -21.03 3.58 4.33
C ARG A 85 -20.02 2.80 3.50
N ASP A 86 -19.12 3.50 2.81
CA ASP A 86 -18.10 2.87 1.98
C ASP A 86 -17.07 2.13 2.84
N LEU A 87 -16.77 2.65 4.03
CA LEU A 87 -15.91 1.98 5.01
C LEU A 87 -16.54 0.66 5.49
N ASP A 88 -17.84 0.66 5.79
CA ASP A 88 -18.59 -0.54 6.18
C ASP A 88 -18.62 -1.58 5.06
N GLU A 89 -18.78 -1.15 3.80
CA GLU A 89 -18.71 -2.03 2.63
C GLU A 89 -17.32 -2.69 2.50
N LEU A 90 -16.24 -1.94 2.73
CA LEU A 90 -14.88 -2.50 2.75
C LEU A 90 -14.72 -3.54 3.86
N ILE A 91 -15.17 -3.22 5.08
CA ILE A 91 -15.10 -4.11 6.25
C ILE A 91 -15.92 -5.39 6.02
N SER A 92 -17.13 -5.25 5.48
CA SER A 92 -18.00 -6.38 5.14
C SER A 92 -17.40 -7.27 4.04
N ALA A 93 -16.77 -6.66 3.04
CA ALA A 93 -16.09 -7.40 1.97
C ALA A 93 -14.90 -8.21 2.50
N MET A 94 -14.15 -7.67 3.48
CA MET A 94 -13.14 -8.44 4.18
C MET A 94 -13.78 -9.64 4.88
N ASP A 95 -14.73 -9.37 5.77
CA ASP A 95 -15.38 -10.33 6.68
C ASP A 95 -15.72 -11.66 5.99
N HIS A 96 -16.62 -11.59 5.02
CA HIS A 96 -17.08 -12.75 4.27
C HIS A 96 -17.43 -13.98 5.16
N GLY A 97 -17.98 -13.73 6.35
CA GLY A 97 -18.38 -14.76 7.31
C GLY A 97 -17.24 -15.38 8.13
N LYS A 98 -16.09 -14.70 8.28
CA LYS A 98 -14.90 -15.20 9.02
C LYS A 98 -14.43 -14.24 10.13
N LYS A 99 -15.37 -13.54 10.79
CA LYS A 99 -15.08 -12.59 11.90
C LYS A 99 -14.20 -13.17 13.02
N ASP A 100 -14.21 -14.48 13.23
CA ASP A 100 -13.38 -15.14 14.24
C ASP A 100 -11.90 -15.22 13.87
N LYS A 101 -11.56 -15.09 12.58
CA LYS A 101 -10.19 -15.23 12.05
C LYS A 101 -9.37 -13.95 12.08
N TYR A 102 -10.02 -12.79 12.18
CA TYR A 102 -9.33 -11.51 12.21
C TYR A 102 -10.15 -10.40 12.86
N GLN A 103 -9.44 -9.39 13.32
CA GLN A 103 -9.97 -8.16 13.89
C GLN A 103 -9.50 -7.00 13.01
N ILE A 104 -10.46 -6.16 12.62
CA ILE A 104 -10.20 -4.99 11.78
C ILE A 104 -10.25 -3.76 12.67
N PHE A 105 -9.24 -2.91 12.53
CA PHE A 105 -9.18 -1.60 13.19
C PHE A 105 -9.01 -0.51 12.14
N VAL A 106 -9.56 0.66 12.42
CA VAL A 106 -9.40 1.85 11.56
C VAL A 106 -8.92 2.99 12.44
N LEU A 107 -7.83 3.64 12.04
CA LEU A 107 -7.37 4.88 12.65
C LEU A 107 -7.56 6.02 11.67
N GLN A 108 -8.03 7.16 12.18
CA GLN A 108 -8.23 8.39 11.43
C GLN A 108 -8.03 9.62 12.33
N GLY A 109 -7.92 10.81 11.72
CA GLY A 109 -7.75 12.08 12.44
C GLY A 109 -6.58 12.06 13.43
N ASP A 110 -6.79 12.64 14.61
CA ASP A 110 -5.74 12.76 15.65
C ASP A 110 -5.17 11.42 16.10
N ASN A 111 -5.99 10.35 16.13
CA ASN A 111 -5.51 9.02 16.49
C ASN A 111 -4.55 8.47 15.44
N LEU A 112 -4.83 8.70 14.16
CA LEU A 112 -3.91 8.33 13.08
C LEU A 112 -2.62 9.15 13.13
N ASN A 113 -2.71 10.45 13.42
CA ASN A 113 -1.54 11.30 13.55
C ASN A 113 -0.63 10.84 14.70
N ARG A 114 -1.19 10.60 15.89
CA ARG A 114 -0.44 10.08 17.06
C ARG A 114 0.14 8.68 16.80
N PHE A 115 -0.60 7.84 16.09
CA PHE A 115 -0.13 6.52 15.69
C PHE A 115 1.09 6.63 14.79
N MET A 116 1.01 7.45 13.74
CA MET A 116 2.14 7.64 12.84
C MET A 116 3.31 8.28 13.59
N ASP A 117 3.09 9.27 14.44
CA ASP A 117 4.14 9.81 15.30
C ASP A 117 4.88 8.72 16.11
N THR A 118 4.13 7.78 16.67
CA THR A 118 4.70 6.62 17.36
C THR A 118 5.47 5.72 16.41
N VAL A 119 4.92 5.44 15.21
CA VAL A 119 5.62 4.67 14.16
C VAL A 119 6.97 5.32 13.86
N CYS A 120 6.99 6.64 13.59
CA CYS A 120 8.23 7.39 13.33
C CYS A 120 9.22 7.24 14.49
N ASP A 121 8.76 7.44 15.72
CA ASP A 121 9.63 7.38 16.91
C ASP A 121 10.26 6.00 17.10
N VAL A 122 9.54 4.94 16.73
CA VAL A 122 10.03 3.54 16.82
C VAL A 122 11.09 3.26 15.76
N VAL A 123 10.96 3.83 14.56
CA VAL A 123 11.87 3.51 13.44
C VAL A 123 12.87 4.61 13.10
N LYS A 124 12.90 5.73 13.83
CA LYS A 124 13.82 6.87 13.59
C LYS A 124 15.30 6.47 13.66
N ASP A 125 15.66 5.56 14.55
CA ASP A 125 17.07 5.13 14.66
C ASP A 125 17.43 4.14 13.54
N ARG A 126 16.43 3.75 12.75
CA ARG A 126 16.54 2.93 11.54
C ARG A 126 16.33 3.77 10.29
N GLU A 127 16.53 5.08 10.33
CA GLU A 127 16.45 5.97 9.16
C GLU A 127 17.32 5.53 7.98
N GLY A 128 18.48 4.91 8.27
CA GLY A 128 19.38 4.36 7.25
C GLY A 128 18.81 3.11 6.56
N ASP A 129 18.01 2.34 7.30
CA ASP A 129 17.11 1.40 6.67
C ASP A 129 16.11 2.26 5.90
N PHE A 130 15.28 3.09 6.57
CA PHE A 130 14.09 3.83 6.08
C PHE A 130 14.31 5.29 5.59
N PRO A 131 14.72 5.60 4.33
CA PRO A 131 14.85 6.99 3.87
C PRO A 131 13.60 7.85 4.01
N ILE A 132 12.39 7.27 3.85
CA ILE A 132 11.14 7.99 4.08
C ILE A 132 10.97 8.43 5.55
N VAL A 133 11.52 7.65 6.50
CA VAL A 133 11.51 7.99 7.91
C VAL A 133 12.46 9.16 8.16
N ARG A 134 13.61 9.22 7.49
CA ARG A 134 14.51 10.37 7.63
C ARG A 134 13.84 11.66 7.15
N GLU A 135 13.22 11.61 5.97
CA GLU A 135 12.46 12.75 5.45
C GLU A 135 11.30 13.13 6.36
N TRP A 136 10.63 12.15 6.97
CA TRP A 136 9.54 12.39 7.88
C TRP A 136 10.00 12.96 9.23
N SER A 137 11.09 12.43 9.79
CA SER A 137 11.77 12.89 11.00
C SER A 137 12.22 14.34 10.85
N GLN A 138 12.87 14.66 9.72
CA GLN A 138 13.23 16.03 9.33
C GLN A 138 11.98 16.91 9.16
N TRP A 139 10.97 16.44 8.44
CA TRP A 139 9.72 17.18 8.26
C TRP A 139 9.01 17.46 9.59
N ARG A 140 8.98 16.52 10.55
CA ARG A 140 8.42 16.71 11.90
C ARG A 140 9.21 17.75 12.70
N ALA A 141 10.53 17.78 12.53
CA ALA A 141 11.36 18.80 13.16
C ALA A 141 11.06 20.22 12.61
N GLU A 142 10.66 20.31 11.34
CA GLU A 142 10.40 21.58 10.63
C GLU A 142 8.92 22.00 10.63
N ASN A 143 7.98 21.07 10.81
CA ASN A 143 6.54 21.30 10.66
C ASN A 143 5.78 20.84 11.91
N ASN A 144 4.83 21.66 12.35
CA ASN A 144 3.98 21.32 13.47
C ASN A 144 3.11 20.08 13.17
N VAL A 145 2.85 19.26 14.20
CA VAL A 145 2.26 17.90 14.14
C VAL A 145 0.91 17.77 13.40
N LEU A 146 0.25 18.90 13.11
CA LEU A 146 -1.10 18.98 12.54
C LEU A 146 -1.15 19.02 11.00
N GLN A 147 -0.02 19.04 10.31
CA GLN A 147 0.00 18.96 8.84
C GLN A 147 -0.16 17.50 8.37
N PRO A 148 -0.74 17.24 7.19
CA PRO A 148 -0.98 15.86 6.71
C PRO A 148 0.32 15.07 6.67
N ASN A 149 0.34 13.93 7.34
CA ASN A 149 1.53 13.11 7.44
C ASN A 149 2.00 12.69 6.05
N ARG A 150 3.27 13.00 5.77
CA ARG A 150 3.88 12.77 4.47
C ARG A 150 3.81 11.28 4.07
N SER A 151 3.98 10.34 5.01
CA SER A 151 3.89 8.90 4.76
C SER A 151 2.49 8.39 4.40
N LEU A 152 1.44 9.21 4.54
CA LEU A 152 0.05 8.83 4.21
C LEU A 152 -0.37 9.25 2.79
N TRP A 153 0.43 10.04 2.07
CA TRP A 153 0.13 10.51 0.71
C TRP A 153 -1.26 11.19 0.59
N GLU A 154 -1.57 12.05 1.57
CA GLU A 154 -2.87 12.71 1.78
C GLU A 154 -3.98 11.80 2.33
N GLY A 155 -3.69 10.52 2.56
CA GLY A 155 -4.63 9.57 3.14
C GLY A 155 -4.97 9.99 4.57
N GLN A 156 -6.26 9.99 4.87
CA GLN A 156 -6.78 10.42 6.18
C GLN A 156 -7.25 9.24 7.05
N GLN A 157 -7.19 8.02 6.50
CA GLN A 157 -7.63 6.80 7.15
C GLN A 157 -6.64 5.67 6.89
N MET A 158 -6.46 4.82 7.90
CA MET A 158 -5.63 3.65 7.81
C MET A 158 -6.32 2.45 8.44
N LEU A 159 -6.39 1.35 7.70
CA LEU A 159 -7.01 0.11 8.08
C LEU A 159 -5.95 -0.92 8.49
N PHE A 160 -6.24 -1.64 9.56
CA PHE A 160 -5.36 -2.64 10.14
C PHE A 160 -6.09 -3.97 10.23
N ILE A 161 -5.38 -5.05 9.95
CA ILE A 161 -5.89 -6.41 10.14
C ILE A 161 -4.98 -7.13 11.12
N CYS A 162 -5.56 -7.50 12.26
CA CYS A 162 -4.96 -8.46 13.17
C CYS A 162 -5.56 -9.85 12.91
N ALA A 163 -4.76 -10.88 12.63
CA ALA A 163 -5.29 -12.18 12.19
C ALA A 163 -4.50 -13.37 12.74
N ASP A 164 -5.13 -14.54 12.75
CA ASP A 164 -4.49 -15.83 13.01
C ASP A 164 -3.71 -16.25 11.76
N GLY A 165 -2.53 -15.66 11.57
CA GLY A 165 -1.65 -15.97 10.44
C GLY A 165 -1.78 -15.01 9.24
N PRO A 166 -0.70 -14.87 8.46
CA PRO A 166 -0.61 -13.91 7.35
C PRO A 166 -1.56 -14.24 6.18
N GLU A 167 -1.91 -15.50 5.96
CA GLU A 167 -2.79 -15.95 4.89
C GLU A 167 -4.22 -15.42 5.05
N ASN A 168 -4.70 -15.31 6.29
CA ASN A 168 -6.02 -14.76 6.59
C ASN A 168 -6.07 -13.27 6.29
N ALA A 169 -5.03 -12.53 6.71
CA ALA A 169 -4.91 -11.10 6.39
C ALA A 169 -4.75 -10.84 4.89
N LEU A 170 -3.99 -11.68 4.18
CA LEU A 170 -3.83 -11.57 2.72
C LEU A 170 -5.16 -11.81 1.97
N ASN A 171 -5.95 -12.79 2.40
CA ASN A 171 -7.24 -13.06 1.77
C ASN A 171 -8.26 -11.94 2.03
N ALA A 172 -8.30 -11.43 3.27
CA ALA A 172 -9.13 -10.28 3.60
C ALA A 172 -8.70 -9.04 2.80
N SER A 173 -7.41 -8.74 2.73
CA SER A 173 -6.89 -7.57 2.00
C SER A 173 -7.23 -7.61 0.51
N ARG A 174 -7.16 -8.78 -0.14
CA ARG A 174 -7.54 -8.95 -1.55
C ARG A 174 -9.01 -8.58 -1.78
N ARG A 175 -9.91 -8.98 -0.89
CA ARG A 175 -11.34 -8.65 -0.99
C ARG A 175 -11.59 -7.17 -0.73
N MET A 176 -10.92 -6.60 0.27
CA MET A 176 -10.95 -5.16 0.52
C MET A 176 -10.52 -4.37 -0.72
N ILE A 177 -9.41 -4.73 -1.34
CA ILE A 177 -8.88 -4.06 -2.54
C ILE A 177 -9.87 -4.19 -3.71
N ALA A 178 -10.46 -5.37 -3.91
CA ALA A 178 -11.46 -5.58 -4.94
C ALA A 178 -12.75 -4.76 -4.70
N LYS A 179 -13.25 -4.69 -3.46
CA LYS A 179 -14.39 -3.84 -3.12
C LYS A 179 -14.05 -2.35 -3.25
N GLY A 180 -12.87 -1.95 -2.79
CA GLY A 180 -12.40 -0.57 -2.93
C GLY A 180 -12.34 -0.13 -4.37
N LEU A 181 -12.01 -1.04 -5.30
CA LEU A 181 -12.14 -0.77 -6.72
C LEU A 181 -13.52 -0.29 -7.13
N GLU A 182 -14.55 -1.04 -6.76
CA GLU A 182 -15.95 -0.76 -7.10
C GLU A 182 -16.40 0.59 -6.53
N LEU A 183 -15.92 0.94 -5.32
CA LEU A 183 -16.28 2.16 -4.59
C LEU A 183 -15.42 3.38 -4.94
N GLY A 184 -14.47 3.24 -5.86
CA GLY A 184 -13.54 4.33 -6.19
C GLY A 184 -12.49 4.64 -5.12
N ILE A 185 -12.20 3.66 -4.27
CA ILE A 185 -11.24 3.73 -3.17
C ILE A 185 -9.95 3.02 -3.57
N ARG A 186 -8.82 3.59 -3.18
CA ARG A 186 -7.50 2.96 -3.33
C ARG A 186 -6.76 2.98 -2.02
N GLY A 187 -5.61 2.31 -2.02
CA GLY A 187 -4.73 2.32 -0.89
C GLY A 187 -3.39 1.66 -1.17
N PHE A 188 -2.57 1.57 -0.13
CA PHE A 188 -1.28 0.89 -0.17
C PHE A 188 -0.92 0.31 1.19
N HIS A 189 -0.13 -0.77 1.17
CA HIS A 189 0.41 -1.38 2.38
C HIS A 189 1.49 -0.50 2.99
N SER A 190 1.40 -0.22 4.29
CA SER A 190 2.41 0.53 5.02
C SER A 190 3.46 -0.41 5.61
N ASN A 191 4.51 -0.66 4.84
CA ASN A 191 5.63 -1.48 5.30
C ASN A 191 6.42 -0.82 6.44
N VAL A 192 6.43 0.51 6.53
CA VAL A 192 7.06 1.24 7.65
C VAL A 192 6.32 0.97 8.95
N THR A 193 4.99 0.90 8.90
CA THR A 193 4.17 0.52 10.06
C THR A 193 4.42 -0.93 10.47
N MET A 194 4.51 -1.85 9.50
CA MET A 194 4.85 -3.25 9.81
C MET A 194 6.28 -3.41 10.35
N ALA A 195 7.22 -2.59 9.89
CA ALA A 195 8.58 -2.55 10.43
C ALA A 195 8.59 -2.00 11.86
N ALA A 196 7.82 -0.94 12.14
CA ALA A 196 7.65 -0.43 13.50
C ALA A 196 7.02 -1.48 14.42
N TYR A 197 6.00 -2.20 13.95
CA TYR A 197 5.39 -3.31 14.70
C TYR A 197 6.40 -4.40 15.05
N LYS A 198 7.26 -4.78 14.10
CA LYS A 198 8.34 -5.75 14.34
C LYS A 198 9.41 -5.25 15.31
N ALA A 199 9.68 -3.94 15.30
CA ALA A 199 10.69 -3.33 16.16
C ALA A 199 10.20 -3.10 17.60
N ASP A 200 8.96 -2.64 17.77
CA ASP A 200 8.33 -2.41 19.08
C ASP A 200 6.84 -2.73 19.02
N LYS A 201 6.55 -4.02 19.19
CA LYS A 201 5.18 -4.55 19.16
C LYS A 201 4.30 -3.93 20.24
N ALA A 202 4.83 -3.70 21.44
CA ALA A 202 4.05 -3.21 22.57
C ALA A 202 3.53 -1.79 22.32
N ARG A 203 4.39 -0.89 21.83
CA ARG A 203 3.98 0.50 21.50
C ARG A 203 2.96 0.55 20.38
N ILE A 204 3.11 -0.29 19.36
CA ILE A 204 2.19 -0.31 18.22
C ILE A 204 0.83 -0.92 18.60
N ILE A 205 0.80 -2.02 19.35
CA ILE A 205 -0.46 -2.67 19.78
C ILE A 205 -1.24 -1.84 20.81
N ALA A 206 -0.60 -0.92 21.53
CA ALA A 206 -1.30 -0.03 22.46
C ALA A 206 -2.41 0.82 21.77
N PHE A 207 -2.34 1.02 20.46
CA PHE A 207 -3.41 1.69 19.67
C PHE A 207 -4.61 0.78 19.36
N PHE A 208 -4.49 -0.52 19.62
CA PHE A 208 -5.51 -1.54 19.37
C PHE A 208 -5.80 -2.31 20.67
N PRO A 209 -6.37 -1.67 21.70
CA PRO A 209 -6.50 -2.26 23.04
C PRO A 209 -7.38 -3.52 23.10
N HIS A 210 -8.19 -3.78 22.08
CA HIS A 210 -9.03 -4.98 21.95
C HIS A 210 -8.45 -6.03 21.00
N ALA A 211 -7.23 -5.82 20.48
CA ALA A 211 -6.55 -6.81 19.65
C ALA A 211 -6.16 -8.03 20.50
N THR A 212 -6.67 -9.18 20.09
CA THR A 212 -6.37 -10.51 20.64
C THR A 212 -5.51 -11.34 19.69
N LYS A 213 -5.24 -10.82 18.49
CA LYS A 213 -4.48 -11.46 17.42
C LYS A 213 -3.29 -10.58 17.01
N GLU A 214 -2.35 -11.17 16.29
CA GLU A 214 -1.16 -10.47 15.78
C GLU A 214 -1.52 -9.49 14.67
N LEU A 215 -0.92 -8.30 14.67
CA LEU A 215 -1.03 -7.38 13.54
C LEU A 215 -0.33 -7.98 12.32
N GLN A 216 -1.09 -8.22 11.26
CA GLN A 216 -0.60 -8.83 10.02
C GLN A 216 -0.57 -7.84 8.86
N MET A 217 -1.37 -6.77 8.91
CA MET A 217 -1.44 -5.79 7.83
C MET A 217 -1.78 -4.40 8.36
N ALA A 218 -1.14 -3.40 7.75
CA ALA A 218 -1.47 -1.98 7.90
C ALA A 218 -1.62 -1.38 6.48
N TYR A 219 -2.73 -0.72 6.18
CA TYR A 219 -3.09 -0.30 4.83
C TYR A 219 -3.73 1.09 4.83
N VAL A 220 -3.10 2.05 4.16
CA VAL A 220 -3.64 3.41 4.03
C VAL A 220 -4.75 3.40 2.98
N ILE A 221 -5.89 4.02 3.26
CA ILE A 221 -7.05 4.08 2.37
C ILE A 221 -7.45 5.53 2.08
N GLY A 222 -8.02 5.77 0.90
CA GLY A 222 -8.61 7.05 0.53
C GLY A 222 -9.27 7.04 -0.84
N HIS A 223 -10.08 8.06 -1.12
CA HIS A 223 -10.59 8.30 -2.47
C HIS A 223 -9.42 8.63 -3.39
N ALA A 224 -9.32 7.88 -4.48
CA ALA A 224 -8.23 8.08 -5.41
C ALA A 224 -8.51 9.34 -6.24
N ARG A 225 -7.49 10.20 -6.45
CA ARG A 225 -7.62 11.35 -7.39
C ARG A 225 -8.00 10.92 -8.80
N ARG A 226 -7.75 9.66 -9.15
CA ARG A 226 -8.18 9.01 -10.40
C ARG A 226 -8.52 7.56 -10.15
N LEU A 227 -9.65 7.13 -10.71
CA LEU A 227 -10.03 5.73 -10.80
C LEU A 227 -9.39 5.14 -12.05
N VAL A 228 -8.48 4.19 -11.85
CA VAL A 228 -7.97 3.34 -12.92
C VAL A 228 -8.47 1.94 -12.63
N GLU A 229 -9.32 1.38 -13.49
CA GLU A 229 -9.71 -0.02 -13.38
C GLU A 229 -8.46 -0.90 -13.47
N PRO A 230 -8.21 -1.82 -12.51
CA PRO A 230 -7.21 -2.85 -12.68
C PRO A 230 -7.62 -3.69 -13.87
N VAL A 231 -6.65 -3.91 -14.76
CA VAL A 231 -6.83 -4.77 -15.93
C VAL A 231 -6.82 -6.22 -15.45
N PHE A 232 -7.91 -6.67 -14.82
CA PHE A 232 -8.13 -8.10 -14.60
C PHE A 232 -8.67 -8.67 -15.92
N LYS A 233 -7.81 -9.31 -16.71
CA LYS A 233 -8.29 -10.14 -17.81
C LYS A 233 -8.96 -11.39 -17.21
N PRO A 234 -10.22 -11.71 -17.57
CA PRO A 234 -10.88 -12.91 -17.07
C PRO A 234 -10.08 -14.17 -17.43
N MET A 235 -9.99 -15.10 -16.47
CA MET A 235 -9.28 -16.39 -16.53
C MET A 235 -9.67 -17.28 -17.73
N SER A 236 -10.72 -16.96 -18.48
CA SER A 236 -11.19 -17.75 -19.63
C SER A 236 -10.19 -17.84 -20.79
N LYS A 237 -9.13 -17.01 -20.82
CA LYS A 237 -8.11 -17.04 -21.88
C LYS A 237 -6.85 -17.86 -21.57
N LEU A 238 -6.76 -18.55 -20.41
CA LEU A 238 -5.58 -19.35 -20.04
C LEU A 238 -5.74 -20.87 -20.24
N LYS A 239 -6.85 -21.34 -20.86
CA LYS A 239 -7.13 -22.77 -21.02
C LYS A 239 -6.02 -23.52 -21.79
N GLY A 240 -5.32 -22.86 -22.70
CA GLY A 240 -4.21 -23.46 -23.47
C GLY A 240 -2.86 -23.52 -22.76
N LEU A 241 -2.70 -22.95 -21.56
CA LEU A 241 -1.42 -22.95 -20.84
C LEU A 241 -1.30 -24.14 -19.86
N LEU A 242 -2.44 -24.67 -19.39
CA LEU A 242 -2.48 -25.82 -18.47
C LEU A 242 -2.42 -27.18 -19.18
N ASP A 243 -2.72 -27.23 -20.48
CA ASP A 243 -2.59 -28.46 -21.28
C ASP A 243 -1.13 -28.76 -21.70
N ARG A 244 -0.15 -28.00 -21.20
CA ARG A 244 1.28 -28.12 -21.53
C ARG A 244 2.21 -28.19 -20.32
N ILE A 245 1.66 -28.41 -19.12
CA ILE A 245 2.39 -28.71 -17.88
C ILE A 245 1.85 -30.05 -17.37
#